data_AF-A0A1Y1SZ84-F1
#
_entry.id   AF-A0A1Y1SZ84-F1
#
_cell.length_a   1.000
_cell.length_b   1.000
_cell.length_c   1.000
_cell.angle_alpha   90.00
_cell.angle_beta   90.00
_cell.angle_gamma   90.00
#
_symmetry.space_group_name_H-M   'P 1'
#
loop_
_entity.id
_entity.type
_entity.pdbx_description
1 polymer ?
#
loop_
_entity_poly.entity_id
_entity_poly.type
_entity_poly.pdbx_seq_one_letter_code
_entity_poly.pdbx_strand_id
1 'polypeptide(L)'
;MLQELVTILTQKFLVFTFQVSIMEDLDLKRQRIFGRHVKRLREEKGFSQDDIAARCRVTKGSLSVIENGNRNFSFTTLLALAKALEVEPKKLLDIDFELFEE
;
A
#
# COMPACT_ATOMS: atom_id res chain seq x y z
N MET A 1 24.20 -15.86 -34.30
CA MET A 1 22.97 -15.11 -34.66
C MET A 1 21.72 -15.66 -33.97
N LEU A 2 21.17 -16.82 -34.33
CA LEU A 2 19.91 -17.32 -33.72
C LEU A 2 20.07 -17.69 -32.22
N GLN A 3 21.15 -18.37 -31.83
CA GLN A 3 21.43 -18.68 -30.41
C GLN A 3 21.63 -17.43 -29.55
N GLU A 4 22.32 -16.41 -30.06
CA GLU A 4 22.53 -15.14 -29.34
C GLU A 4 21.22 -14.38 -29.14
N LEU A 5 20.34 -14.35 -30.15
CA LEU A 5 19.00 -13.77 -30.04
C LEU A 5 18.14 -14.49 -29.00
N VAL A 6 18.20 -15.83 -28.96
CA VAL A 6 17.50 -16.64 -27.96
C VAL A 6 18.02 -16.34 -26.55
N THR A 7 19.34 -16.25 -26.36
CA THR A 7 19.94 -15.89 -25.06
C THR A 7 19.56 -14.48 -24.61
N ILE A 8 19.60 -13.49 -25.51
CA ILE A 8 19.19 -12.12 -25.18
C ILE A 8 17.71 -12.07 -24.78
N LEU A 9 16.84 -12.77 -25.53
CA LEU A 9 15.41 -12.82 -25.24
C LEU A 9 15.13 -13.49 -23.88
N THR A 10 15.81 -14.61 -23.57
CA THR A 10 15.64 -15.28 -22.27
C THR A 10 16.19 -14.43 -21.12
N GLN A 11 17.30 -13.71 -21.33
CA GLN A 11 17.89 -12.83 -20.32
C GLN A 11 17.03 -11.58 -20.08
N LYS A 12 16.48 -10.96 -21.14
CA LYS A 12 15.51 -9.85 -21.00
C LYS A 12 14.23 -10.30 -20.31
N PHE A 13 13.73 -11.49 -20.65
CA PHE A 13 12.55 -12.06 -20.00
C PHE A 13 12.81 -12.36 -18.52
N LEU A 14 13.97 -12.93 -18.19
CA LEU A 14 14.39 -13.18 -16.80
C LEU A 14 14.49 -11.87 -16.00
N VAL A 15 15.15 -10.84 -16.55
CA VAL A 15 15.25 -9.51 -15.92
C VAL A 15 13.88 -8.89 -15.75
N PHE A 16 12.98 -9.01 -16.74
CA PHE A 16 11.61 -8.53 -16.63
C PHE A 16 10.84 -9.25 -15.52
N THR A 17 10.91 -10.58 -15.44
CA THR A 17 10.27 -11.33 -14.35
C THR A 17 10.86 -11.00 -12.97
N PHE A 18 12.17 -10.73 -12.91
CA PHE A 18 12.86 -10.33 -11.70
C PHE A 18 12.46 -8.91 -11.26
N GLN A 19 12.38 -7.95 -12.18
CA GLN A 19 11.86 -6.60 -11.90
C GLN A 19 10.40 -6.64 -11.43
N VAL A 20 9.54 -7.45 -12.05
CA VAL A 20 8.14 -7.60 -11.60
C VAL A 20 8.07 -8.15 -10.17
N SER A 21 8.91 -9.13 -9.82
CA SER A 21 9.00 -9.64 -8.44
C SER A 21 9.48 -8.60 -7.44
N ILE A 22 10.49 -7.79 -7.79
CA ILE A 22 10.99 -6.72 -6.92
C ILE A 22 9.89 -5.65 -6.70
N MET A 23 9.15 -5.31 -7.74
CA MET A 23 8.06 -4.33 -7.65
C MET A 23 6.93 -4.80 -6.72
N GLU A 24 6.55 -6.08 -6.77
CA GLU A 24 5.53 -6.64 -5.85
C GLU A 24 5.96 -6.58 -4.38
N ASP A 25 7.23 -6.89 -4.09
CA ASP A 25 7.79 -6.82 -2.74
C ASP A 25 7.84 -5.36 -2.21
N LEU A 26 8.16 -4.42 -3.09
CA LEU A 26 8.22 -3.00 -2.76
C LEU A 26 6.82 -2.42 -2.48
N ASP A 27 5.82 -2.80 -3.26
CA ASP A 27 4.43 -2.37 -3.04
C ASP A 27 3.88 -2.90 -1.71
N LEU A 28 4.15 -4.16 -1.37
CA LEU A 28 3.80 -4.73 -0.05
C LEU A 28 4.47 -3.96 1.09
N LYS A 29 5.75 -3.59 0.93
CA LYS A 29 6.48 -2.80 1.92
C LYS A 29 5.83 -1.42 2.13
N ARG A 30 5.50 -0.71 1.04
CA ARG A 30 4.82 0.60 1.07
C ARG A 30 3.43 0.51 1.70
N GLN A 31 2.65 -0.50 1.34
CA GLN A 31 1.32 -0.75 1.92
C GLN A 31 1.40 -0.97 3.44
N ARG A 32 2.40 -1.72 3.91
CA ARG A 32 2.62 -1.95 5.35
C ARG A 32 3.03 -0.68 6.10
N ILE A 33 3.86 0.18 5.50
CA ILE A 33 4.23 1.47 6.09
C ILE A 33 2.97 2.35 6.24
N PHE A 34 2.20 2.48 5.16
CA PHE A 34 0.95 3.23 5.17
C PHE A 34 -0.05 2.68 6.20
N GLY A 35 -0.28 1.36 6.20
CA GLY A 35 -1.22 0.70 7.10
C GLY A 35 -0.89 0.94 8.58
N ARG A 36 0.39 0.83 8.96
CA ARG A 36 0.85 1.13 10.32
C ARG A 36 0.60 2.58 10.71
N HIS A 37 0.81 3.53 9.79
CA HIS A 37 0.55 4.94 10.04
C HIS A 37 -0.93 5.24 10.25
N VAL A 38 -1.80 4.66 9.42
CA VAL A 38 -3.27 4.74 9.61
C VAL A 38 -3.67 4.19 10.97
N LYS A 39 -3.15 3.02 11.35
CA LYS A 39 -3.39 2.41 12.66
C LYS A 39 -2.98 3.33 13.81
N ARG A 40 -1.78 3.92 13.73
CA ARG A 40 -1.27 4.87 14.72
C ARG A 40 -2.19 6.08 14.86
N LEU A 41 -2.56 6.73 13.75
CA LEU A 41 -3.47 7.89 13.77
C LEU A 41 -4.85 7.54 14.36
N ARG A 42 -5.34 6.33 14.10
CA ARG A 42 -6.59 5.83 14.68
C ARG A 42 -6.48 5.68 16.20
N GLU A 43 -5.41 5.05 16.66
CA GLU A 43 -5.17 4.78 18.08
C GLU A 43 -4.89 6.07 18.88
N GLU A 44 -4.19 7.04 18.30
CA GLU A 44 -3.97 8.37 18.89
C GLU A 44 -5.28 9.13 19.15
N LYS A 45 -6.32 8.85 18.36
CA LYS A 45 -7.66 9.41 18.53
C LYS A 45 -8.58 8.56 19.40
N GLY A 46 -8.08 7.44 19.93
CA GLY A 46 -8.86 6.52 20.76
C GLY A 46 -9.96 5.78 20.01
N PHE A 47 -9.88 5.69 18.68
CA PHE A 47 -10.89 5.00 17.88
C PHE A 47 -10.60 3.51 17.76
N SER A 48 -11.63 2.68 17.91
CA SER A 48 -11.57 1.27 17.51
C SER A 48 -11.68 1.14 15.99
N GLN A 49 -11.37 -0.04 15.46
CA GLN A 49 -11.61 -0.33 14.04
C GLN A 49 -13.10 -0.27 13.68
N ASP A 50 -13.99 -0.62 14.62
CA ASP A 50 -15.44 -0.53 14.42
C ASP A 50 -15.90 0.93 14.35
N ASP A 51 -15.31 1.82 15.15
CA ASP A 51 -15.62 3.26 15.09
C ASP A 51 -15.29 3.86 13.71
N ILE A 52 -14.15 3.49 13.13
CA ILE A 52 -13.77 3.94 11.79
C ILE A 52 -14.67 3.31 10.73
N ALA A 53 -14.95 2.01 10.83
CA ALA A 53 -15.84 1.30 9.90
C ALA A 53 -17.28 1.87 9.91
N ALA A 54 -17.75 2.38 11.04
CA ALA A 54 -19.04 3.07 11.12
C ALA A 54 -19.03 4.47 10.48
N ARG A 55 -17.86 5.12 10.41
CA ARG A 55 -17.69 6.50 9.90
C ARG A 55 -17.25 6.57 8.44
N CYS A 56 -16.75 5.48 7.87
CA CYS A 56 -16.40 5.39 6.46
C CYS A 56 -17.08 4.19 5.78
N ARG A 57 -17.12 4.18 4.44
CA ARG A 57 -17.73 3.08 3.67
C ARG A 57 -16.80 1.87 3.54
N VAL A 58 -16.14 1.46 4.62
CA VAL A 58 -15.32 0.24 4.63
C VAL A 58 -15.75 -0.66 5.78
N THR A 59 -15.69 -1.98 5.57
CA THR A 59 -15.95 -2.92 6.64
C THR A 59 -14.78 -2.95 7.63
N LYS A 60 -15.02 -3.36 8.89
CA LYS A 60 -13.96 -3.61 9.88
C LYS A 60 -12.85 -4.51 9.32
N GLY A 61 -13.25 -5.58 8.63
CA GLY A 61 -12.31 -6.48 7.95
C GLY A 61 -11.47 -5.77 6.89
N SER A 62 -12.09 -4.92 6.06
CA SER A 62 -11.36 -4.13 5.07
C SER A 62 -10.35 -3.18 5.73
N LEU A 63 -10.75 -2.51 6.81
CA LEU A 63 -9.86 -1.64 7.58
C LEU A 63 -8.68 -2.43 8.16
N SER A 64 -8.93 -3.62 8.73
CA SER A 64 -7.87 -4.49 9.24
C SER A 64 -6.87 -4.89 8.14
N VAL A 65 -7.34 -5.24 6.94
CA VAL A 65 -6.46 -5.57 5.81
C VAL A 65 -5.64 -4.33 5.37
N ILE A 66 -6.23 -3.13 5.37
CA ILE A 66 -5.53 -1.88 5.07
C ILE A 66 -4.47 -1.57 6.14
N GLU A 67 -4.81 -1.65 7.43
CA GLU A 67 -3.88 -1.37 8.53
C GLU A 67 -2.71 -2.35 8.58
N ASN A 68 -2.91 -3.59 8.10
CA ASN A 68 -1.87 -4.58 7.96
C ASN A 68 -1.09 -4.48 6.64
N GLY A 69 -1.50 -3.61 5.71
CA GLY A 69 -0.83 -3.42 4.43
C GLY A 69 -0.88 -4.64 3.52
N ASN A 70 -1.99 -5.38 3.53
CA ASN A 70 -2.16 -6.63 2.80
C ASN A 70 -2.95 -6.47 1.49
N ARG A 71 -3.30 -5.24 1.10
CA ARG A 71 -3.95 -4.94 -0.19
C ARG A 71 -3.83 -3.47 -0.58
N ASN A 72 -3.96 -3.23 -1.88
CA ASN A 72 -4.31 -1.92 -2.41
C ASN A 72 -5.79 -1.56 -2.12
N PHE A 73 -6.03 -0.25 -2.02
CA PHE A 73 -7.34 0.36 -1.84
C PHE A 73 -7.50 1.52 -2.85
N SER A 74 -8.74 1.94 -3.09
CA SER A 74 -9.00 3.01 -4.06
C SER A 74 -8.66 4.39 -3.48
N PHE A 75 -8.43 5.37 -4.35
CA PHE A 75 -8.31 6.77 -3.95
C PHE A 75 -9.52 7.26 -3.14
N THR A 76 -10.74 6.81 -3.47
CA THR A 76 -11.94 7.17 -2.70
C THR A 76 -11.94 6.59 -1.29
N THR A 77 -11.34 5.40 -1.09
CA THR A 77 -11.11 4.84 0.26
C THR A 77 -10.11 5.69 1.06
N LEU A 78 -9.05 6.21 0.42
CA LEU A 78 -8.11 7.15 1.07
C LEU A 78 -8.84 8.37 1.65
N LEU A 79 -9.70 8.99 0.84
CA LEU A 79 -10.47 10.16 1.26
C LEU A 79 -11.49 9.81 2.36
N ALA A 80 -12.11 8.64 2.28
CA ALA A 80 -13.04 8.16 3.30
C ALA A 80 -12.33 7.89 4.64
N LEU A 81 -11.10 7.35 4.62
CA LEU A 81 -10.27 7.18 5.81
C LEU A 81 -9.88 8.54 6.40
N ALA A 82 -9.45 9.49 5.57
CA ALA A 82 -9.09 10.84 6.03
C ALA A 82 -10.27 11.51 6.75
N LYS A 83 -11.46 11.41 6.16
CA LYS A 83 -12.70 11.90 6.78
C LYS A 83 -13.02 11.21 8.10
N ALA A 84 -12.98 9.87 8.16
CA ALA A 84 -13.32 9.11 9.36
C ALA A 84 -12.30 9.27 10.51
N LEU A 85 -11.04 9.52 10.16
CA LEU A 85 -9.98 9.86 11.10
C LEU A 85 -9.94 11.35 11.45
N GLU A 86 -10.78 12.18 10.83
CA GLU A 86 -10.80 13.64 11.02
C GLU A 86 -9.40 14.25 10.84
N VAL A 87 -8.75 13.92 9.72
CA VAL A 87 -7.47 14.48 9.30
C VAL A 87 -7.51 14.86 7.83
N GLU A 88 -6.62 15.74 7.41
CA GLU A 88 -6.45 16.02 5.98
C GLU A 88 -5.80 14.83 5.25
N PRO A 89 -6.12 14.57 3.97
CA PRO A 89 -5.50 13.48 3.20
C PRO A 89 -3.97 13.54 3.18
N LYS A 90 -3.38 14.76 3.17
CA LYS A 90 -1.93 14.93 3.25
C LYS A 90 -1.34 14.29 4.49
N LYS A 91 -2.06 14.27 5.63
CA LYS A 91 -1.58 13.67 6.87
C LYS A 91 -1.49 12.15 6.78
N LEU A 92 -2.32 11.51 5.96
CA LEU A 92 -2.22 10.07 5.70
C LEU A 92 -1.00 9.72 4.83
N LEU A 93 -0.56 10.65 3.99
CA LEU A 93 0.58 10.51 3.09
C LEU A 93 1.89 11.12 3.65
N ASP A 94 1.82 11.73 4.84
CA ASP A 94 2.93 12.31 5.58
C ASP A 94 3.76 11.20 6.25
N ILE A 95 4.39 10.38 5.41
CA ILE A 95 5.25 9.24 5.75
C ILE A 95 6.33 9.07 4.68
N ASP A 96 7.47 8.53 5.10
CA ASP A 96 8.60 8.29 4.21
C ASP A 96 8.35 7.03 3.38
N PHE A 97 8.07 7.21 2.09
CA PHE A 97 7.92 6.12 1.15
C PHE A 97 9.24 5.89 0.41
N GLU A 98 9.72 4.66 0.39
CA GLU A 98 10.78 4.25 -0.54
C GLU A 98 10.20 4.23 -1.96
N LEU A 99 10.30 5.35 -2.68
CA LEU A 99 9.75 5.52 -4.03
C LEU A 99 10.71 5.09 -5.13
N PHE A 100 12.01 5.15 -4.85
CA PHE A 100 13.07 4.85 -5.80
C PHE A 100 13.96 3.75 -5.22
N GLU A 101 14.26 2.75 -6.03
CA GLU A 101 15.37 1.83 -5.76
C GLU A 101 16.66 2.62 -6.05
N GLU A 102 17.58 2.67 -5.08
CA GLU A 102 18.96 3.12 -5.31
C GLU A 102 19.77 2.03 -6.05
#